data_AF-U2S4T5-F1
#
_entry.id   AF-U2S4T5-F1
#
_cell.length_a   1.000
_cell.length_b   1.000
_cell.length_c   1.000
_cell.angle_alpha   90.00
_cell.angle_beta   90.00
_cell.angle_gamma   90.00
#
_symmetry.space_group_name_H-M   'P 1'
#
loop_
_entity.id
_entity.type
_entity.pdbx_description
1 polymer ?
#
loop_
_entity_poly.entity_id
_entity_poly.type
_entity_poly.pdbx_seq_one_letter_code
_entity_poly.pdbx_strand_id
1 'polypeptide(L)' 'MNGIDEENQNSIILRPAIPSGRAGETAEIANAVTWLLSSEASYVVGATMYVDGGLLLMAAEENAKALSKN' A
#
# COMPACT_ATOMS: atom_id res chain seq x y z
N MET A 1 -13.96 5.01 4.45
CA MET A 1 -13.31 5.68 3.30
C MET A 1 -12.24 6.62 3.82
N ASN A 2 -10.99 6.15 3.79
CA ASN A 2 -9.71 6.86 3.90
C ASN A 2 -9.44 7.83 5.08
N GLY A 3 -10.43 8.27 5.84
CA GLY A 3 -10.28 9.19 6.98
C GLY A 3 -9.96 10.63 6.58
N ILE A 4 -10.18 11.00 5.31
CA ILE A 4 -9.85 12.30 4.74
C ILE A 4 -11.16 13.01 4.43
N ASP A 5 -11.32 14.23 4.94
CA ASP A 5 -12.35 15.17 4.49
C ASP A 5 -12.02 15.68 3.08
N GLU A 6 -13.04 16.10 2.32
CA GLU A 6 -12.87 16.53 0.92
C GLU A 6 -11.90 17.72 0.78
N GLU A 7 -11.72 18.50 1.85
CA GLU A 7 -10.81 19.64 1.90
C GLU A 7 -9.32 19.23 1.94
N ASN A 8 -8.98 18.05 2.48
CA ASN A 8 -7.60 17.61 2.70
C ASN A 8 -7.18 16.41 1.83
N GLN A 9 -7.82 16.18 0.68
CA GLN A 9 -7.54 15.03 -0.19
C GLN A 9 -6.06 14.87 -0.58
N ASN A 10 -5.29 15.97 -0.59
CA ASN A 10 -3.86 15.99 -0.93
C ASN A 10 -2.93 16.06 0.30
N SER A 11 -3.45 15.94 1.53
CA SER A 11 -2.62 15.93 2.73
C SER A 11 -1.96 14.57 2.96
N ILE A 12 -0.66 14.57 3.30
CA ILE A 12 0.02 13.35 3.70
C ILE A 12 -0.44 13.00 5.12
N ILE A 13 -1.38 12.05 5.21
CA ILE A 13 -1.75 11.44 6.49
C ILE A 13 -0.73 10.36 6.81
N LEU A 14 -0.04 10.53 7.94
CA LEU A 14 0.89 9.54 8.46
C LEU A 14 0.16 8.24 8.81
N ARG A 15 0.65 7.13 8.28
CA ARG A 15 0.15 5.78 8.52
C ARG A 15 1.29 4.92 9.06
N PRO A 16 1.59 4.98 10.37
CA PRO A 16 2.74 4.28 10.96
C PRO A 16 2.65 2.75 10.87
N ALA A 17 1.44 2.20 10.69
CA ALA A 17 1.22 0.78 10.45
C ALA A 17 1.62 0.32 9.03
N ILE A 18 1.80 1.24 8.09
CA ILE A 18 2.33 0.97 6.75
C ILE A 18 3.84 1.24 6.80
N PRO A 19 4.72 0.31 6.39
CA PRO A 19 6.18 0.54 6.37
C PRO A 19 6.60 1.81 5.60
N SER A 20 5.95 2.10 4.48
CA SER A 20 6.17 3.35 3.74
C SER A 20 5.68 4.61 4.46
N GLY A 21 5.01 4.49 5.61
CA GLY A 21 4.58 5.59 6.48
C GLY A 21 3.40 6.41 5.97
N ARG A 22 2.85 6.10 4.80
CA ARG A 22 1.74 6.83 4.16
C ARG A 22 0.84 5.91 3.36
N ALA A 23 -0.31 6.43 2.95
CA ALA A 23 -1.11 5.78 1.90
C ALA A 23 -0.37 5.85 0.55
N GLY A 24 -0.56 4.81 -0.27
CA GLY A 24 -0.14 4.83 -1.66
C GLY A 24 -1.00 5.77 -2.50
N GLU A 25 -0.42 6.34 -3.55
CA GLU A 25 -1.09 7.15 -4.56
C GLU A 25 -1.55 6.29 -5.74
N THR A 26 -2.58 6.76 -6.46
CA THR A 26 -3.08 6.08 -7.67
C THR A 26 -1.99 5.91 -8.73
N ALA A 27 -1.07 6.86 -8.83
CA ALA A 27 0.07 6.81 -9.75
C ALA A 27 1.02 5.63 -9.47
N GLU A 28 1.19 5.23 -8.21
CA GLU A 28 2.08 4.12 -7.85
C GLU A 28 1.50 2.78 -8.32
N ILE A 29 0.18 2.61 -8.22
CA ILE A 29 -0.52 1.45 -8.80
C ILE A 29 -0.45 1.48 -10.33
N ALA A 30 -0.69 2.65 -10.94
CA ALA A 30 -0.62 2.81 -12.39
C ALA A 30 0.76 2.44 -12.94
N ASN A 31 1.83 2.89 -12.28
CA ASN A 31 3.21 2.56 -12.67
C ASN A 31 3.49 1.05 -12.60
N ALA A 32 3.01 0.37 -11.56
CA ALA A 32 3.15 -1.08 -11.44
C ALA A 32 2.41 -1.82 -12.58
N VAL A 33 1.22 -1.35 -12.95
CA VAL A 33 0.47 -1.89 -14.10
C VAL A 33 1.20 -1.58 -15.42
N THR A 34 1.74 -0.37 -15.59
CA THR A 34 2.53 -0.01 -16.77
C THR A 34 3.74 -0.92 -16.93
N TRP A 35 4.45 -1.24 -15.85
CA TRP A 35 5.54 -2.20 -15.88
C TRP A 35 5.06 -3.62 -16.27
N LEU A 36 3.94 -4.09 -15.71
CA LEU A 36 3.36 -5.39 -16.09
C LEU A 36 2.96 -5.48 -17.57
N LEU A 37 2.60 -4.36 -18.20
CA LEU A 37 2.28 -4.29 -19.62
C LEU A 37 3.53 -4.17 -20.52
N SER A 38 4.70 -3.96 -19.94
CA SER A 38 5.95 -3.82 -20.69
C SER A 38 6.55 -5.18 -21.08
N SER A 39 7.50 -5.17 -22.01
CA SER A 39 8.27 -6.37 -22.39
C SER A 39 9.13 -6.93 -21.26
N GLU A 40 9.47 -6.11 -20.26
CA GLU A 40 10.30 -6.49 -19.12
C GLU A 40 9.57 -7.51 -18.21
N ALA A 41 8.24 -7.47 -18.19
CA ALA A 41 7.40 -8.39 -17.42
C ALA A 41 6.96 -9.63 -18.22
N SER A 42 7.54 -9.89 -19.41
CA SER A 42 7.10 -10.93 -20.35
C SER A 42 7.02 -12.37 -19.80
N TYR A 43 7.72 -12.67 -18.70
CA TYR A 43 7.70 -13.98 -18.03
C TYR A 43 6.89 -13.99 -16.72
N VAL A 44 6.28 -12.87 -16.35
CA VAL A 44 5.49 -12.73 -15.12
C VAL A 44 4.04 -13.07 -15.43
N VAL A 45 3.68 -14.34 -15.27
CA VAL A 45 2.33 -14.86 -15.52
C VAL A 45 1.87 -15.69 -14.32
N GLY A 46 0.59 -15.58 -13.93
CA GLY A 46 0.01 -16.34 -12.82
C GLY A 46 0.46 -15.90 -11.43
N ALA A 47 1.14 -14.75 -11.33
CA ALA A 47 1.63 -14.20 -10.06
C ALA A 47 0.65 -13.18 -9.47
N THR A 48 0.67 -13.04 -8.14
CA THR A 48 0.05 -11.92 -7.42
C THR A 48 1.15 -10.95 -6.98
N MET A 49 1.02 -9.67 -7.31
CA MET A 49 1.95 -8.61 -6.90
C MET A 49 1.24 -7.64 -5.98
N TYR A 50 1.74 -7.50 -4.75
CA TYR A 50 1.23 -6.54 -3.78
C TYR A 50 1.93 -5.19 -3.95
N VAL A 51 1.13 -4.12 -4.02
CA VAL A 51 1.60 -2.73 -4.14
C VAL A 51 0.93 -1.91 -3.03
N ASP A 52 1.35 -2.14 -1.80
CA ASP A 52 0.64 -1.69 -0.60
C ASP A 52 1.55 -0.97 0.42
N GLY A 53 2.76 -0.59 0.01
CA GLY A 53 3.75 0.05 0.89
C GLY A 53 4.28 -0.88 2.00
N GLY A 54 4.12 -2.20 1.86
CA GLY A 54 4.58 -3.22 2.81
C GLY A 54 3.54 -3.58 3.87
N LEU A 55 2.30 -3.12 3.73
CA LEU A 55 1.24 -3.33 4.72
C LEU A 55 0.98 -4.81 5.02
N LEU A 56 0.91 -5.66 3.98
CA LEU A 56 0.62 -7.09 4.14
C LEU A 56 1.62 -7.78 5.08
N LEU A 57 2.89 -7.39 5.03
CA LEU A 57 3.96 -7.99 5.84
C LEU A 57 3.90 -7.57 7.32
N MET A 58 3.22 -6.45 7.62
CA MET A 58 3.10 -5.92 8.98
C MET A 58 1.78 -6.27 9.66
N ALA A 59 0.81 -6.84 8.92
CA ALA A 59 -0.53 -7.08 9.43
C ALA A 59 -0.55 -7.91 10.72
N ALA A 60 0.35 -8.91 10.85
CA ALA A 60 0.44 -9.73 12.05
C ALA A 60 0.99 -8.96 13.27
N GLU A 61 2.00 -8.10 13.08
CA GLU A 61 2.60 -7.31 14.17
C GLU A 61 1.65 -6.22 14.67
N GLU A 62 0.98 -5.51 13.77
CA GLU A 62 0.02 -4.48 14.15
C GLU A 62 -1.19 -5.10 14.88
N ASN A 63 -1.66 -6.28 14.45
CA ASN A 63 -2.68 -7.03 15.19
C ASN A 63 -2.20 -7.44 16.58
N ALA A 64 -0.95 -7.89 16.73
CA ALA A 64 -0.39 -8.24 18.03
C ALA A 64 -0.28 -7.03 18.97
N LYS A 65 0.14 -5.86 18.46
CA LYS A 65 0.18 -4.60 19.22
C LYS A 65 -1.20 -4.09 19.63
N ALA A 66 -2.22 -4.31 18.79
CA ALA A 66 -3.59 -3.94 19.14
C ALA A 66 -4.12 -4.78 20.30
N LEU A 67 -3.76 -6.07 20.35
CA LEU A 67 -4.15 -6.99 21.42
C LEU A 67 -3.41 -6.77 22.74
N SER A 68 -2.18 -6.26 22.71
CA SER A 68 -1.38 -5.98 23.92
C SER A 68 -1.69 -4.65 24.60
N LYS A 69 -2.56 -3.82 24.01
CA LYS A 69 -3.00 -2.52 24.55
C LYS A 69 -4.32 -2.60 25.34
N ASN A 70 -4.89 -3.80 25.51
CA ASN A 70 -6.01 -4.09 26.42
C ASN A 70 -5.52 -4.90 27.62
#